data_AF-A0A2D5QEV1-F1
#
_entry.id   AF-A0A2D5QEV1-F1
#
_cell.length_a   1.000
_cell.length_b   1.000
_cell.length_c   1.000
_cell.angle_alpha   90.00
_cell.angle_beta   90.00
_cell.angle_gamma   90.00
#
_symmetry.space_group_name_H-M   'P 1'
#
loop_
_entity.id
_entity.type
_entity.pdbx_description
1 polymer ?
#
loop_
_entity_poly.entity_id
_entity_poly.type
_entity_poly.pdbx_seq_one_letter_code
_entity_poly.pdbx_strand_id
1 'polypeptide(L)'
;MSLSRSATVGPTKDAVMDKMKMYADKWQKDYPSNMTQTTMFRKWVPKEAVDFTYAYQRIGFDQIFTSDKVCLKMMGPYNSNMLYRDSLGKSKIPIYSDDEFTVQHPMGAPGVHLGDGHGSKASHLMIVRHTEDGPVTFNEILPSSKEETDDLRKRLDILDAVVKKIKDNVLISECGKKVMERATRGWAKDGEPDQPLGDVKTMTIREYMVNVITKMPEEIRNGRPGYVLKDTSDTDVANDPVAIRSLFDSLYGGENMKIFKAIQPPTENSQFLSHIHCFLLLDGVVPECMSQTYYDCEVIYENKISLVTQD
;
A
#
# COMPACT_ATOMS: atom_id res chain seq x y z
N MET A 1 7.31 -11.23 30.29
CA MET A 1 8.34 -11.90 29.46
C MET A 1 9.29 -10.82 28.95
N SER A 2 10.59 -11.11 28.97
CA SER A 2 11.67 -10.19 28.62
C SER A 2 11.62 -9.82 27.14
N LEU A 3 11.31 -8.56 26.82
CA LEU A 3 11.54 -7.99 25.50
C LEU A 3 13.05 -7.86 25.29
N SER A 4 13.67 -8.83 24.62
CA SER A 4 15.04 -8.64 24.16
C SER A 4 15.04 -7.49 23.15
N ARG A 5 15.82 -6.45 23.45
CA ARG A 5 16.07 -5.34 22.55
C ARG A 5 16.95 -5.84 21.40
N SER A 6 16.34 -6.37 20.35
CA SER A 6 16.93 -6.29 19.02
C SER A 6 16.27 -5.12 18.30
N ALA A 7 16.88 -3.94 18.39
CA ALA A 7 16.57 -2.86 17.47
C ALA A 7 17.14 -3.27 16.11
N THR A 8 16.32 -3.92 15.29
CA THR A 8 16.73 -4.33 13.95
C THR A 8 16.46 -3.16 13.02
N VAL A 9 17.54 -2.49 12.62
CA VAL A 9 17.51 -1.44 11.60
C VAL A 9 17.34 -2.16 10.26
N GLY A 10 16.43 -1.67 9.41
CA GLY A 10 16.27 -2.17 8.04
C GLY A 10 17.56 -2.03 7.21
N PRO A 11 17.52 -2.31 5.89
CA PRO A 11 18.70 -2.16 5.04
C PRO A 11 19.30 -0.77 5.20
N THR A 12 20.63 -0.71 5.31
CA THR A 12 21.34 0.57 5.45
C THR A 12 21.15 1.42 4.20
N LYS A 13 21.32 2.74 4.35
CA LYS A 13 21.27 3.69 3.23
C LYS A 13 22.15 3.27 2.06
N ASP A 14 23.37 2.82 2.35
CA ASP A 14 24.33 2.33 1.33
C ASP A 14 23.86 1.05 0.66
N ALA A 15 23.32 0.09 1.42
CA ALA A 15 22.79 -1.15 0.85
C ALA A 15 21.59 -0.88 -0.09
N VAL A 16 20.72 0.07 0.27
CA VAL A 16 19.63 0.52 -0.62
C VAL A 16 20.19 1.21 -1.87
N MET A 17 21.20 2.07 -1.72
CA MET A 17 21.87 2.76 -2.84
C MET A 17 22.50 1.75 -3.83
N ASP A 18 23.21 0.75 -3.33
CA ASP A 18 23.83 -0.29 -4.17
C ASP A 18 22.77 -1.08 -4.96
N LYS A 19 21.63 -1.39 -4.33
CA LYS A 19 20.50 -2.02 -5.02
C LYS A 19 19.89 -1.10 -6.08
N MET A 20 19.73 0.19 -5.79
CA MET A 20 19.24 1.18 -6.77
C MET A 20 20.16 1.27 -7.98
N LYS A 21 21.49 1.34 -7.78
CA LYS A 21 22.48 1.35 -8.86
C LYS A 21 22.43 0.07 -9.70
N MET A 22 22.38 -1.10 -9.05
CA MET A 22 22.22 -2.38 -9.75
C MET A 22 20.94 -2.42 -10.60
N TYR A 23 19.81 -1.92 -10.09
CA TYR A 23 18.57 -1.84 -10.87
C TYR A 23 18.65 -0.79 -11.99
N ALA A 24 19.39 0.29 -11.79
CA ALA A 24 19.65 1.28 -12.84
C ALA A 24 20.44 0.69 -14.00
N ASP A 25 21.52 -0.04 -13.71
CA ASP A 25 22.33 -0.71 -14.73
C ASP A 25 21.50 -1.72 -15.54
N LYS A 26 20.67 -2.52 -14.87
CA LYS A 26 19.73 -3.43 -15.52
C LYS A 26 18.71 -2.69 -16.39
N TRP A 27 18.11 -1.63 -15.84
CA TRP A 27 17.13 -0.83 -16.56
C TRP A 27 17.71 -0.19 -17.83
N GLN A 28 18.94 0.33 -17.76
CA GLN A 28 19.61 0.94 -18.91
C GLN A 28 20.03 -0.08 -19.97
N LYS A 29 20.42 -1.28 -19.56
CA LYS A 29 20.85 -2.34 -20.48
C LYS A 29 19.69 -2.95 -21.25
N ASP A 30 18.59 -3.24 -20.56
CA ASP A 30 17.53 -4.10 -21.07
C ASP A 30 16.34 -3.30 -21.66
N TYR A 31 16.27 -1.99 -21.42
CA TYR A 31 15.15 -1.13 -21.83
C TYR A 31 15.65 0.11 -22.56
N PRO A 32 14.81 0.74 -23.42
CA PRO A 32 15.19 1.97 -24.11
C PRO A 32 15.60 3.05 -23.09
N SER A 33 16.83 3.52 -23.19
CA SER A 33 17.46 4.45 -22.23
C SER A 33 16.73 5.78 -22.05
N ASN A 34 15.79 6.10 -22.94
CA ASN A 34 15.00 7.33 -22.91
C ASN A 34 13.58 7.15 -22.32
N MET A 35 13.18 5.95 -21.90
CA MET A 35 11.84 5.72 -21.36
C MET A 35 11.83 5.76 -19.83
N THR A 36 10.98 6.65 -19.28
CA THR A 36 10.64 6.70 -17.86
C THR A 36 9.79 5.48 -17.46
N GLN A 37 9.68 5.21 -16.15
CA GLN A 37 8.78 4.15 -15.67
C GLN A 37 7.34 4.41 -16.12
N THR A 38 6.88 5.67 -16.05
CA THR A 38 5.57 6.14 -16.47
C THR A 38 5.30 5.81 -17.94
N THR A 39 6.28 6.08 -18.80
CA THR A 39 6.17 5.80 -20.23
C THR A 39 6.06 4.29 -20.48
N MET A 40 6.88 3.50 -19.79
CA MET A 40 6.85 2.03 -19.87
C MET A 40 5.54 1.45 -19.34
N PHE A 41 5.07 1.93 -18.19
CA PHE A 41 3.84 1.48 -17.54
C PHE A 41 2.64 1.71 -18.45
N ARG A 42 2.46 2.94 -18.95
CA ARG A 42 1.35 3.29 -19.83
C ARG A 42 1.36 2.56 -21.17
N LYS A 43 2.55 2.25 -21.69
CA LYS A 43 2.69 1.55 -22.96
C LYS A 43 2.31 0.07 -22.86
N TRP A 44 2.57 -0.56 -21.71
CA TRP A 44 2.62 -2.02 -21.62
C TRP A 44 1.70 -2.64 -20.58
N VAL A 45 1.28 -1.88 -19.57
CA VAL A 45 0.38 -2.38 -18.53
C VAL A 45 -1.07 -2.15 -18.98
N PRO A 46 -1.85 -3.21 -19.22
CA PRO A 46 -3.23 -3.05 -19.69
C PRO A 46 -4.11 -2.44 -18.61
N LYS A 47 -5.10 -1.62 -18.98
CA LYS A 47 -6.16 -1.19 -18.04
C LYS A 47 -7.18 -2.30 -17.78
N GLU A 48 -7.38 -3.18 -18.76
CA GLU A 48 -8.40 -4.24 -18.70
C GLU A 48 -7.95 -5.48 -17.92
N ALA A 49 -8.94 -6.27 -17.50
CA ALA A 49 -8.74 -7.56 -16.84
C ALA A 49 -8.32 -8.64 -17.87
N VAL A 50 -7.03 -8.68 -18.20
CA VAL A 50 -6.47 -9.60 -19.21
C VAL A 50 -5.22 -10.32 -18.71
N ASP A 51 -4.92 -11.48 -19.30
CA ASP A 51 -3.61 -12.13 -19.18
C ASP A 51 -2.57 -11.31 -19.93
N PHE A 52 -1.53 -10.87 -19.22
CA PHE A 52 -0.45 -10.05 -19.78
C PHE A 52 0.90 -10.76 -19.76
N THR A 53 0.90 -12.10 -19.63
CA THR A 53 2.11 -12.94 -19.62
C THR A 53 3.00 -12.70 -20.84
N TYR A 54 2.42 -12.69 -22.04
CA TYR A 54 3.18 -12.51 -23.28
C TYR A 54 3.84 -11.13 -23.35
N ALA A 55 3.10 -10.06 -23.02
CA ALA A 55 3.65 -8.70 -22.99
C ALA A 55 4.80 -8.60 -21.97
N TYR A 56 4.56 -9.09 -20.75
CA TYR A 56 5.51 -9.09 -19.66
C TYR A 56 6.85 -9.74 -20.03
N GLN A 57 6.81 -10.94 -20.60
CA GLN A 57 8.01 -11.68 -21.04
C GLN A 57 8.70 -11.01 -22.23
N ARG A 58 7.92 -10.51 -23.21
CA ARG A 58 8.47 -9.85 -24.39
C ARG A 58 9.23 -8.56 -24.05
N ILE A 59 8.82 -7.87 -22.99
CA ILE A 59 9.46 -6.64 -22.51
C ILE A 59 10.67 -6.96 -21.61
N GLY A 60 10.78 -8.18 -21.08
CA GLY A 60 11.86 -8.59 -20.18
C GLY A 60 11.63 -8.26 -18.71
N PHE A 61 10.39 -7.91 -18.31
CA PHE A 61 10.09 -7.56 -16.92
C PHE A 61 10.34 -8.70 -15.94
N ASP A 62 10.32 -9.95 -16.40
CA ASP A 62 10.70 -11.15 -15.64
C ASP A 62 12.15 -11.11 -15.13
N GLN A 63 13.02 -10.30 -15.74
CA GLN A 63 14.42 -10.13 -15.31
C GLN A 63 14.59 -9.14 -14.14
N ILE A 64 13.59 -8.29 -13.91
CA ILE A 64 13.55 -7.29 -12.84
C ILE A 64 12.66 -7.78 -11.70
N PHE A 65 11.42 -8.15 -12.02
CA PHE A 65 10.42 -8.58 -11.06
C PHE A 65 10.44 -10.11 -10.97
N THR A 66 11.26 -10.60 -10.05
CA THR A 66 11.58 -12.03 -9.91
C THR A 66 10.80 -12.71 -8.79
N SER A 67 9.85 -12.02 -8.17
CA SER A 67 9.04 -12.62 -7.10
C SER A 67 8.16 -13.75 -7.65
N ASP A 68 8.12 -14.86 -6.94
CA ASP A 68 7.20 -15.98 -7.20
C ASP A 68 5.72 -15.60 -6.95
N LYS A 69 5.48 -14.47 -6.28
CA LYS A 69 4.15 -13.90 -6.02
C LYS A 69 3.55 -13.19 -7.23
N VAL A 70 4.34 -12.97 -8.28
CA VAL A 70 3.86 -12.35 -9.53
C VAL A 70 2.85 -13.28 -10.21
N CYS A 71 1.63 -12.78 -10.37
CA CYS A 71 0.51 -13.47 -10.99
C CYS A 71 0.11 -12.72 -12.26
N LEU A 72 0.50 -13.24 -13.43
CA LEU A 72 0.24 -12.57 -14.72
C LEU A 72 -1.12 -12.98 -15.31
N LYS A 73 -1.49 -14.25 -15.11
CA LYS A 73 -2.78 -14.82 -15.55
C LYS A 73 -3.91 -14.32 -14.66
N MET A 74 -5.09 -14.16 -15.24
CA MET A 74 -6.30 -13.85 -14.47
C MET A 74 -6.70 -15.04 -13.59
N MET A 75 -6.76 -14.80 -12.28
CA MET A 75 -7.25 -15.73 -11.26
C MET A 75 -8.58 -15.19 -10.72
N GLY A 76 -9.64 -15.33 -11.50
CA GLY A 76 -10.89 -14.58 -11.27
C GLY A 76 -10.69 -13.10 -11.63
N PRO A 77 -11.08 -12.13 -10.79
CA PRO A 77 -10.80 -10.71 -11.03
C PRO A 77 -9.35 -10.29 -10.71
N TYR A 78 -8.55 -11.20 -10.13
CA TYR A 78 -7.23 -10.91 -9.57
C TYR A 78 -6.08 -11.25 -10.54
N ASN A 79 -5.09 -10.37 -10.62
CA ASN A 79 -3.72 -10.62 -11.08
C ASN A 79 -2.81 -9.51 -10.49
N SER A 80 -1.51 -9.49 -10.80
CA SER A 80 -0.55 -8.48 -10.32
C SER A 80 -0.79 -7.06 -10.83
N ASN A 81 -1.81 -6.84 -11.64
CA ASN A 81 -2.24 -5.53 -12.08
C ASN A 81 -3.59 -5.12 -11.46
N MET A 82 -4.14 -5.92 -10.54
CA MET A 82 -5.42 -5.63 -9.89
C MET A 82 -5.38 -4.30 -9.14
N LEU A 83 -4.29 -3.99 -8.43
CA LEU A 83 -4.21 -2.77 -7.64
C LEU A 83 -4.35 -1.50 -8.50
N TYR A 84 -3.84 -1.52 -9.73
CA TYR A 84 -4.03 -0.42 -10.69
C TYR A 84 -5.48 -0.29 -11.14
N ARG A 85 -6.15 -1.41 -11.46
CA ARG A 85 -7.57 -1.38 -11.83
C ARG A 85 -8.44 -0.90 -10.67
N ASP A 86 -8.15 -1.38 -9.46
CA ASP A 86 -8.87 -0.99 -8.25
C ASP A 86 -8.64 0.48 -7.89
N SER A 87 -7.44 1.04 -8.16
CA SER A 87 -7.16 2.44 -7.89
C SER A 87 -8.03 3.36 -8.76
N LEU A 88 -8.17 3.04 -10.05
CA LEU A 88 -9.05 3.74 -11.01
C LEU A 88 -10.54 3.53 -10.69
N GLY A 89 -10.89 2.42 -10.05
CA GLY A 89 -12.26 2.07 -9.69
C GLY A 89 -12.64 2.42 -8.25
N LYS A 90 -13.48 1.56 -7.67
CA LYS A 90 -13.96 1.67 -6.29
C LYS A 90 -13.03 0.87 -5.36
N SER A 91 -12.12 1.56 -4.67
CA SER A 91 -11.36 0.96 -3.57
C SER A 91 -12.30 0.28 -2.56
N LYS A 92 -11.89 -0.88 -2.05
CA LYS A 92 -12.70 -1.67 -1.12
C LYS A 92 -12.77 -1.02 0.25
N ILE A 93 -11.62 -0.60 0.80
CA ILE A 93 -11.51 0.05 2.11
C ILE A 93 -10.73 1.36 1.98
N PRO A 94 -11.30 2.41 1.35
CA PRO A 94 -10.64 3.71 1.26
C PRO A 94 -10.58 4.34 2.65
N ILE A 95 -9.43 4.91 2.99
CA ILE A 95 -9.16 5.64 4.24
C ILE A 95 -9.00 7.13 3.98
N TYR A 96 -8.48 7.48 2.81
CA TYR A 96 -8.41 8.84 2.32
C TYR A 96 -8.41 8.86 0.79
N SER A 97 -8.94 9.92 0.19
CA SER A 97 -8.73 10.22 -1.22
C SER A 97 -8.77 11.72 -1.51
N ASP A 98 -7.87 12.20 -2.34
CA ASP A 98 -8.00 13.49 -3.04
C ASP A 98 -8.15 13.25 -4.55
N ASP A 99 -7.85 14.26 -5.36
CA ASP A 99 -7.95 14.18 -6.81
C ASP A 99 -6.83 13.32 -7.44
N GLU A 100 -5.74 13.07 -6.71
CA GLU A 100 -4.55 12.38 -7.21
C GLU A 100 -4.38 10.99 -6.62
N PHE A 101 -4.63 10.83 -5.32
CA PHE A 101 -4.21 9.68 -4.53
C PHE A 101 -5.34 9.04 -3.75
N THR A 102 -5.21 7.74 -3.51
CA THR A 102 -6.02 7.00 -2.55
C THR A 102 -5.11 6.33 -1.54
N VAL A 103 -5.38 6.58 -0.25
CA VAL A 103 -4.88 5.76 0.84
C VAL A 103 -5.97 4.78 1.23
N GLN A 104 -5.62 3.50 1.30
CA GLN A 104 -6.57 2.42 1.59
C GLN A 104 -6.00 1.44 2.61
N HIS A 105 -6.89 0.81 3.35
CA HIS A 105 -6.55 -0.38 4.11
C HIS A 105 -6.53 -1.58 3.14
N PRO A 106 -5.47 -2.41 3.14
CA PRO A 106 -5.35 -3.49 2.18
C PRO A 106 -6.40 -4.58 2.39
N MET A 107 -6.78 -5.25 1.29
CA MET A 107 -7.48 -6.53 1.35
C MET A 107 -6.46 -7.67 1.56
N GLY A 108 -6.95 -8.90 1.82
CA GLY A 108 -6.13 -10.06 2.15
C GLY A 108 -5.84 -10.11 3.65
N ALA A 109 -4.56 -10.16 4.03
CA ALA A 109 -4.12 -10.15 5.42
C ALA A 109 -3.26 -8.90 5.69
N PRO A 110 -3.86 -7.78 6.12
CA PRO A 110 -3.12 -6.55 6.42
C PRO A 110 -2.00 -6.80 7.43
N GLY A 111 -0.79 -6.34 7.11
CA GLY A 111 0.36 -6.48 7.99
C GLY A 111 0.89 -7.90 8.12
N VAL A 112 0.54 -8.84 7.23
CA VAL A 112 1.04 -10.22 7.29
C VAL A 112 2.56 -10.30 7.40
N HIS A 113 3.29 -9.40 6.75
CA HIS A 113 4.75 -9.37 6.78
C HIS A 113 5.35 -8.80 8.08
N LEU A 114 4.53 -8.30 9.02
CA LEU A 114 5.00 -7.93 10.37
C LEU A 114 5.26 -9.17 11.25
N GLY A 115 4.92 -10.37 10.77
CA GLY A 115 5.06 -11.62 11.51
C GLY A 115 3.86 -11.91 12.41
N ASP A 116 3.89 -13.09 13.02
CA ASP A 116 2.86 -13.58 13.94
C ASP A 116 2.82 -12.76 15.24
N GLY A 117 1.62 -12.55 15.77
CA GLY A 117 1.34 -11.83 17.02
C GLY A 117 1.61 -10.32 17.00
N HIS A 118 1.99 -9.75 15.85
CA HIS A 118 2.37 -8.33 15.79
C HIS A 118 1.16 -7.38 15.85
N GLY A 119 1.09 -6.54 16.90
CA GLY A 119 -0.07 -5.65 17.14
C GLY A 119 -0.29 -4.57 16.08
N SER A 120 0.75 -4.20 15.33
CA SER A 120 0.67 -3.16 14.29
C SER A 120 -0.03 -3.58 12.99
N LYS A 121 -0.53 -4.81 12.86
CA LYS A 121 -1.21 -5.29 11.64
C LYS A 121 -2.36 -4.38 11.19
N ALA A 122 -3.15 -3.89 12.14
CA ALA A 122 -4.27 -2.97 11.87
C ALA A 122 -3.82 -1.57 11.38
N SER A 123 -2.56 -1.18 11.58
CA SER A 123 -2.05 0.10 11.08
C SER A 123 -1.65 0.08 9.61
N HIS A 124 -1.67 -1.10 8.96
CA HIS A 124 -1.21 -1.23 7.58
C HIS A 124 -2.09 -0.40 6.63
N LEU A 125 -1.50 0.58 5.98
CA LEU A 125 -2.11 1.36 4.91
C LEU A 125 -1.30 1.20 3.63
N MET A 126 -1.95 1.40 2.48
CA MET A 126 -1.29 1.51 1.19
C MET A 126 -1.72 2.79 0.50
N ILE A 127 -0.78 3.54 -0.07
CA ILE A 127 -1.08 4.66 -0.95
C ILE A 127 -0.79 4.31 -2.40
N VAL A 128 -1.71 4.70 -3.27
CA VAL A 128 -1.60 4.59 -4.72
C VAL A 128 -2.06 5.89 -5.36
N ARG A 129 -1.44 6.26 -6.49
CA ARG A 129 -2.02 7.24 -7.41
C ARG A 129 -3.18 6.58 -8.17
N HIS A 130 -4.26 7.34 -8.39
CA HIS A 130 -5.43 6.87 -9.12
C HIS A 130 -5.83 7.75 -10.31
N THR A 131 -5.00 8.72 -10.69
CA THR A 131 -5.24 9.54 -11.88
C THR A 131 -4.84 8.79 -13.13
N GLU A 132 -5.56 9.04 -14.23
CA GLU A 132 -5.12 8.56 -15.55
C GLU A 132 -3.85 9.29 -16.02
N ASP A 133 -3.77 10.58 -15.69
CA ASP A 133 -2.64 11.46 -15.97
C ASP A 133 -1.63 11.53 -14.80
N GLY A 134 -0.42 12.01 -15.06
CA GLY A 134 0.66 12.12 -14.05
C GLY A 134 1.60 10.90 -13.95
N PRO A 135 2.56 10.91 -13.01
CA PRO A 135 3.58 9.87 -12.88
C PRO A 135 3.01 8.52 -12.44
N VAL A 136 3.44 7.41 -13.02
CA VAL A 136 3.11 6.06 -12.55
C VAL A 136 4.33 5.16 -12.61
N THR A 137 4.77 4.68 -11.45
CA THR A 137 5.99 3.87 -11.31
C THR A 137 5.65 2.41 -11.09
N PHE A 138 6.57 1.53 -11.49
CA PHE A 138 6.46 0.11 -11.17
C PHE A 138 6.97 -0.21 -9.78
N ASN A 139 8.07 0.43 -9.39
CA ASN A 139 8.68 0.27 -8.07
C ASN A 139 9.64 1.44 -7.80
N GLU A 140 9.67 1.91 -6.55
CA GLU A 140 10.50 3.08 -6.20
C GLU A 140 12.00 2.81 -6.23
N ILE A 141 12.46 1.56 -6.16
CA ILE A 141 13.89 1.27 -6.27
C ILE A 141 14.44 1.38 -7.71
N LEU A 142 13.55 1.39 -8.70
CA LEU A 142 13.95 1.57 -10.10
C LEU A 142 14.32 3.03 -10.38
N PRO A 143 15.09 3.30 -11.45
CA PRO A 143 15.37 4.67 -11.89
C PRO A 143 14.09 5.47 -12.10
N SER A 144 14.11 6.74 -11.74
CA SER A 144 12.94 7.62 -11.85
C SER A 144 13.31 8.95 -12.50
N SER A 145 12.37 9.52 -13.25
CA SER A 145 12.46 10.93 -13.64
C SER A 145 12.31 11.85 -12.43
N LYS A 146 12.54 13.15 -12.64
CA LYS A 146 12.25 14.16 -11.62
C LYS A 146 10.77 14.13 -11.23
N GLU A 147 9.84 14.07 -12.18
CA GLU A 147 8.40 14.05 -11.86
C GLU A 147 8.00 12.80 -11.07
N GLU A 148 8.58 11.64 -11.38
CA GLU A 148 8.35 10.39 -10.64
C GLU A 148 8.91 10.47 -9.20
N THR A 149 10.05 11.15 -9.02
CA THR A 149 10.66 11.38 -7.71
C THR A 149 9.86 12.39 -6.88
N ASP A 150 9.35 13.46 -7.51
CA ASP A 150 8.45 14.42 -6.87
C ASP A 150 7.14 13.73 -6.44
N ASP A 151 6.62 12.79 -7.25
CA ASP A 151 5.43 12.00 -6.92
C ASP A 151 5.65 11.06 -5.72
N LEU A 152 6.83 10.44 -5.61
CA LEU A 152 7.22 9.67 -4.41
C LEU A 152 7.12 10.55 -3.15
N ARG A 153 7.69 11.76 -3.18
CA ARG A 153 7.62 12.70 -2.04
C ARG A 153 6.17 13.03 -1.67
N LYS A 154 5.34 13.38 -2.66
CA LYS A 154 3.91 13.68 -2.44
C LYS A 154 3.19 12.51 -1.76
N ARG A 155 3.41 11.27 -2.22
CA ARG A 155 2.80 10.08 -1.59
C ARG A 155 3.22 9.92 -0.13
N LEU A 156 4.50 10.16 0.18
CA LEU A 156 5.00 10.08 1.55
C LEU A 156 4.39 11.15 2.45
N ASP A 157 4.20 12.37 1.96
CA ASP A 157 3.61 13.48 2.72
C ASP A 157 2.12 13.27 2.97
N ILE A 158 1.40 12.69 1.98
CA ILE A 158 -0.01 12.33 2.13
C ILE A 158 -0.18 11.23 3.18
N LEU A 159 0.70 10.22 3.20
CA LEU A 159 0.65 9.20 4.25
C LEU A 159 0.80 9.82 5.64
N ASP A 160 1.71 10.77 5.82
CA ASP A 160 1.88 11.48 7.10
C ASP A 160 0.60 12.25 7.49
N ALA A 161 -0.01 12.96 6.53
CA ALA A 161 -1.25 13.69 6.75
C ALA A 161 -2.43 12.76 7.08
N VAL A 162 -2.54 11.61 6.40
CA VAL A 162 -3.62 10.64 6.62
C VAL A 162 -3.48 9.96 7.97
N VAL A 163 -2.28 9.54 8.35
CA VAL A 163 -2.04 9.00 9.70
C VAL A 163 -2.41 10.04 10.75
N LYS A 164 -2.05 11.32 10.55
CA LYS A 164 -2.44 12.40 11.46
C LYS A 164 -3.97 12.49 11.60
N LYS A 165 -4.71 12.47 10.49
CA LYS A 165 -6.19 12.48 10.50
C LYS A 165 -6.77 11.31 11.30
N ILE A 166 -6.19 10.11 11.19
CA ILE A 166 -6.64 8.95 11.97
C ILE A 166 -6.30 9.11 13.46
N LYS A 167 -5.11 9.64 13.78
CA LYS A 167 -4.72 9.97 15.16
C LYS A 167 -5.64 11.01 15.78
N ASP A 168 -5.95 12.08 15.07
CA ASP A 168 -6.89 13.13 15.49
C ASP A 168 -8.36 12.65 15.51
N ASN A 169 -8.63 11.49 14.91
CA ASN A 169 -9.96 10.89 14.78
C ASN A 169 -11.00 11.87 14.17
N VAL A 170 -10.60 12.53 13.06
CA VAL A 170 -11.44 13.51 12.36
C VAL A 170 -12.73 12.89 11.80
N LEU A 171 -13.67 13.74 11.38
CA LEU A 171 -14.88 13.31 10.66
C LEU A 171 -14.52 12.74 9.28
N ILE A 172 -15.26 11.74 8.81
CA ILE A 172 -15.03 11.15 7.48
C ILE A 172 -15.22 12.14 6.32
N SER A 173 -15.96 13.23 6.54
CA SER A 173 -16.09 14.34 5.59
C SER A 173 -14.75 15.00 5.25
N GLU A 174 -13.75 14.88 6.12
CA GLU A 174 -12.40 15.41 5.93
C GLU A 174 -11.43 14.39 5.31
N CYS A 175 -11.91 13.18 5.01
CA CYS A 175 -11.12 12.08 4.44
C CYS A 175 -11.37 11.91 2.93
N GLY A 176 -12.24 12.72 2.34
CA GLY A 176 -12.42 12.82 0.89
C GLY A 176 -13.46 11.88 0.29
N LYS A 177 -13.64 12.00 -1.02
CA LYS A 177 -14.83 11.53 -1.73
C LYS A 177 -15.02 10.01 -1.65
N LYS A 178 -13.97 9.21 -1.85
CA LYS A 178 -14.09 7.74 -1.86
C LYS A 178 -14.50 7.19 -0.49
N VAL A 179 -14.08 7.83 0.60
CA VAL A 179 -14.48 7.47 1.98
C VAL A 179 -15.96 7.77 2.19
N MET A 180 -16.40 8.98 1.82
CA MET A 180 -17.81 9.38 1.93
C MET A 180 -18.74 8.50 1.09
N GLU A 181 -18.35 8.18 -0.15
CA GLU A 181 -19.10 7.27 -1.03
C GLU A 181 -19.21 5.87 -0.40
N ARG A 182 -18.10 5.30 0.11
CA ARG A 182 -18.11 4.00 0.79
C ARG A 182 -18.94 4.03 2.08
N ALA A 183 -18.84 5.08 2.89
CA ALA A 183 -19.60 5.21 4.12
C ALA A 183 -21.11 5.32 3.88
N THR A 184 -21.51 6.00 2.81
CA THR A 184 -22.92 6.22 2.44
C THR A 184 -23.53 4.97 1.80
N ARG A 185 -22.87 4.40 0.79
CA ARG A 185 -23.39 3.21 0.10
C ARG A 185 -23.24 1.93 0.93
N GLY A 186 -22.26 1.91 1.82
CA GLY A 186 -21.79 0.70 2.51
C GLY A 186 -21.30 -0.35 1.53
N TRP A 187 -21.89 -1.53 1.63
CA TRP A 187 -21.55 -2.68 0.79
C TRP A 187 -22.65 -3.05 -0.23
N ALA A 188 -23.65 -2.18 -0.40
CA ALA A 188 -24.70 -2.34 -1.40
C ALA A 188 -24.12 -2.48 -2.82
N LYS A 189 -24.71 -3.39 -3.61
CA LYS A 189 -24.32 -3.60 -5.02
C LYS A 189 -24.88 -2.48 -5.90
N ASP A 190 -24.38 -2.37 -7.11
CA ASP A 190 -24.91 -1.40 -8.06
C ASP A 190 -26.37 -1.75 -8.41
N GLY A 191 -27.27 -0.77 -8.30
CA GLY A 191 -28.72 -0.95 -8.42
C GLY A 191 -29.45 -1.26 -7.11
N GLU A 192 -28.74 -1.54 -6.01
CA GLU A 192 -29.35 -1.72 -4.69
C GLU A 192 -29.43 -0.38 -3.92
N PRO A 193 -30.42 -0.23 -3.01
CA PRO A 193 -30.48 0.92 -2.11
C PRO A 193 -29.23 1.02 -1.24
N ASP A 194 -28.81 2.25 -0.95
CA ASP A 194 -27.67 2.50 -0.08
C ASP A 194 -27.89 1.92 1.33
N GLN A 195 -26.83 1.33 1.88
CA GLN A 195 -26.82 0.76 3.23
C GLN A 195 -25.69 1.40 4.05
N PRO A 196 -25.91 2.60 4.60
CA PRO A 196 -24.85 3.35 5.27
C PRO A 196 -24.16 2.54 6.38
N LEU A 197 -22.84 2.72 6.47
CA LEU A 197 -22.02 2.06 7.49
C LEU A 197 -22.30 2.57 8.90
N GLY A 198 -23.04 3.67 9.06
CA GLY A 198 -23.41 4.34 10.31
C GLY A 198 -23.92 5.76 10.02
N ASP A 199 -23.93 6.65 11.01
CA ASP A 199 -24.34 8.05 10.79
C ASP A 199 -23.23 8.85 10.09
N VAL A 200 -23.32 8.92 8.75
CA VAL A 200 -22.34 9.60 7.89
C VAL A 200 -22.06 11.04 8.29
N LYS A 201 -23.01 11.74 8.95
CA LYS A 201 -22.83 13.14 9.33
C LYS A 201 -21.90 13.33 10.52
N THR A 202 -21.82 12.33 11.41
CA THR A 202 -21.07 12.41 12.66
C THR A 202 -19.99 11.34 12.80
N MET A 203 -19.93 10.39 11.85
CA MET A 203 -18.98 9.29 11.88
C MET A 203 -17.54 9.79 11.81
N THR A 204 -16.72 9.33 12.75
CA THR A 204 -15.28 9.60 12.73
C THR A 204 -14.53 8.55 11.92
N ILE A 205 -13.30 8.85 11.50
CA ILE A 205 -12.51 7.94 10.68
C ILE A 205 -12.24 6.59 11.37
N ARG A 206 -12.00 6.56 12.69
CA ARG A 206 -11.82 5.28 13.41
C ARG A 206 -13.11 4.48 13.51
N GLU A 207 -14.26 5.14 13.69
CA GLU A 207 -15.56 4.47 13.67
C GLU A 207 -15.85 3.89 12.27
N TYR A 208 -15.58 4.67 11.22
CA TYR A 208 -15.67 4.19 9.85
C TYR A 208 -14.79 2.96 9.61
N MET A 209 -13.53 2.98 10.04
CA MET A 209 -12.61 1.83 9.88
C MET A 209 -13.15 0.57 10.56
N VAL A 210 -13.74 0.68 11.76
CA VAL A 210 -14.41 -0.44 12.43
C VAL A 210 -15.61 -0.92 11.61
N ASN A 211 -16.48 -0.01 11.18
CA ASN A 211 -17.72 -0.35 10.50
C ASN A 211 -17.49 -0.94 9.10
N VAL A 212 -16.54 -0.41 8.33
CA VAL A 212 -16.25 -0.90 6.97
C VAL A 212 -15.69 -2.32 7.00
N ILE A 213 -14.89 -2.67 8.01
CA ILE A 213 -14.33 -4.01 8.20
C ILE A 213 -15.40 -4.99 8.69
N THR A 214 -16.10 -4.64 9.78
CA THR A 214 -17.07 -5.56 10.42
C THR A 214 -18.29 -5.82 9.56
N LYS A 215 -18.78 -4.80 8.85
CA LYS A 215 -19.94 -4.93 7.97
C LYS A 215 -19.59 -5.46 6.57
N MET A 216 -18.34 -5.86 6.33
CA MET A 216 -17.95 -6.48 5.06
C MET A 216 -18.76 -7.76 4.82
N PRO A 217 -19.38 -7.93 3.64
CA PRO A 217 -20.12 -9.15 3.31
C PRO A 217 -19.22 -10.39 3.28
N GLU A 218 -19.77 -11.53 3.69
CA GLU A 218 -19.06 -12.82 3.71
C GLU A 218 -18.56 -13.22 2.32
N GLU A 219 -19.26 -12.88 1.23
CA GLU A 219 -18.77 -13.18 -0.12
C GLU A 219 -17.51 -12.39 -0.50
N ILE A 220 -17.31 -11.22 0.08
CA ILE A 220 -16.10 -10.41 -0.14
C ILE A 220 -15.00 -10.88 0.82
N ARG A 221 -15.34 -11.12 2.09
CA ARG A 221 -14.43 -11.59 3.13
C ARG A 221 -13.80 -12.94 2.80
N ASN A 222 -14.60 -13.89 2.30
CA ASN A 222 -14.15 -15.23 1.90
C ASN A 222 -13.68 -15.30 0.43
N GLY A 223 -13.74 -14.18 -0.30
CA GLY A 223 -13.32 -14.10 -1.69
C GLY A 223 -11.80 -14.10 -1.86
N ARG A 224 -11.31 -13.76 -3.06
CA ARG A 224 -9.88 -13.55 -3.35
C ARG A 224 -9.67 -12.08 -3.72
N PRO A 225 -8.83 -11.33 -2.98
CA PRO A 225 -7.90 -11.77 -1.94
C PRO A 225 -8.53 -12.01 -0.55
N GLY A 226 -9.81 -11.71 -0.34
CA GLY A 226 -10.50 -11.90 0.94
C GLY A 226 -10.15 -10.84 1.96
N TYR A 227 -10.50 -11.04 3.23
CA TYR A 227 -10.11 -10.16 4.32
C TYR A 227 -10.00 -10.90 5.65
N VAL A 228 -8.86 -10.77 6.32
CA VAL A 228 -8.57 -11.30 7.66
C VAL A 228 -7.78 -10.25 8.42
N LEU A 229 -8.19 -9.89 9.64
CA LEU A 229 -7.44 -8.96 10.48
C LEU A 229 -7.07 -9.64 11.80
N LYS A 230 -5.79 -10.03 11.90
CA LYS A 230 -5.27 -10.70 13.10
C LYS A 230 -4.86 -9.70 14.18
N ASP A 231 -5.21 -10.00 15.42
CA ASP A 231 -4.75 -9.27 16.60
C ASP A 231 -3.39 -9.79 17.11
N THR A 232 -2.99 -9.35 18.32
CA THR A 232 -1.74 -9.79 18.96
C THR A 232 -1.74 -11.25 19.41
N SER A 233 -2.89 -11.91 19.43
CA SER A 233 -3.03 -13.35 19.72
C SER A 233 -3.11 -14.20 18.44
N ASP A 234 -2.90 -13.58 17.27
CA ASP A 234 -3.13 -14.16 15.94
C ASP A 234 -4.56 -14.64 15.67
N THR A 235 -5.51 -14.13 16.44
CA THR A 235 -6.94 -14.39 16.24
C THR A 235 -7.48 -13.43 15.21
N ASP A 236 -8.24 -13.94 14.22
CA ASP A 236 -8.97 -13.08 13.29
C ASP A 236 -10.11 -12.36 14.02
N VAL A 237 -9.98 -11.04 14.12
CA VAL A 237 -10.95 -10.16 14.77
C VAL A 237 -11.76 -9.35 13.77
N ALA A 238 -11.72 -9.66 12.47
CA ALA A 238 -12.43 -8.93 11.42
C ALA A 238 -13.95 -8.81 11.66
N ASN A 239 -14.54 -9.71 12.44
CA ASN A 239 -15.95 -9.73 12.82
C ASN A 239 -16.26 -9.13 14.22
N ASP A 240 -15.23 -8.72 14.97
CA ASP A 240 -15.40 -8.19 16.33
C ASP A 240 -15.16 -6.67 16.35
N PRO A 241 -16.22 -5.83 16.36
CA PRO A 241 -16.08 -4.38 16.36
C PRO A 241 -15.35 -3.86 17.60
N VAL A 242 -15.49 -4.53 18.75
CA VAL A 242 -14.86 -4.11 20.02
C VAL A 242 -13.36 -4.37 19.96
N ALA A 243 -12.96 -5.55 19.49
CA ALA A 243 -11.55 -5.89 19.32
C ALA A 243 -10.86 -4.99 18.27
N ILE A 244 -11.51 -4.74 17.12
CA ILE A 244 -10.96 -3.83 16.09
C ILE A 244 -10.82 -2.42 16.65
N ARG A 245 -11.84 -1.92 17.37
CA ARG A 245 -11.78 -0.60 17.98
C ARG A 245 -10.62 -0.48 18.96
N SER A 246 -10.45 -1.49 19.82
CA SER A 246 -9.33 -1.56 20.77
C SER A 246 -7.97 -1.55 20.06
N LEU A 247 -7.82 -2.30 18.97
CA LEU A 247 -6.59 -2.29 18.16
C LEU A 247 -6.29 -0.89 17.62
N PHE A 248 -7.27 -0.24 16.96
CA PHE A 248 -7.05 1.10 16.41
C PHE A 248 -6.77 2.15 17.48
N ASP A 249 -7.49 2.13 18.60
CA ASP A 249 -7.25 3.09 19.67
C ASP A 249 -5.86 2.89 20.30
N SER A 250 -5.38 1.65 20.44
CA SER A 250 -4.03 1.37 20.93
C SER A 250 -2.93 1.89 19.99
N LEU A 251 -3.13 1.76 18.67
CA LEU A 251 -2.13 2.13 17.66
C LEU A 251 -2.12 3.63 17.38
N TYR A 252 -3.30 4.23 17.19
CA TYR A 252 -3.44 5.63 16.81
C TYR A 252 -3.60 6.57 18.01
N GLY A 253 -3.88 6.03 19.21
CA GLY A 253 -3.85 6.78 20.47
C GLY A 253 -2.52 6.70 21.22
N GLY A 254 -1.62 5.78 20.85
CA GLY A 254 -0.32 5.60 21.50
C GLY A 254 0.70 6.67 21.11
N GLU A 255 1.35 7.28 22.11
CA GLU A 255 2.36 8.34 21.90
C GLU A 255 3.68 7.82 21.27
N ASN A 256 4.01 6.54 21.47
CA ASN A 256 5.28 5.96 21.05
C ASN A 256 5.28 5.32 19.65
N MET A 257 4.17 5.45 18.91
CA MET A 257 4.02 4.86 17.57
C MET A 257 4.47 5.85 16.47
N LYS A 258 5.47 5.46 15.70
CA LYS A 258 6.04 6.18 14.56
C LYS A 258 5.60 5.57 13.24
N ILE A 259 5.54 6.42 12.21
CA ILE A 259 5.19 6.01 10.86
C ILE A 259 6.41 5.38 10.20
N PHE A 260 6.26 4.17 9.67
CA PHE A 260 7.24 3.51 8.82
C PHE A 260 6.65 3.33 7.42
N LYS A 261 7.29 3.92 6.41
CA LYS A 261 6.83 3.95 5.02
C LYS A 261 7.82 3.15 4.17
N ALA A 262 7.36 2.10 3.52
CA ALA A 262 8.25 1.19 2.81
C ALA A 262 7.60 0.56 1.58
N ILE A 263 8.44 0.12 0.65
CA ILE A 263 8.03 -0.72 -0.50
C ILE A 263 8.63 -2.10 -0.38
N GLN A 264 7.98 -3.08 -0.99
CA GLN A 264 8.63 -4.36 -1.29
C GLN A 264 9.48 -4.19 -2.55
N PRO A 265 10.75 -4.62 -2.57
CA PRO A 265 11.56 -4.56 -3.79
C PRO A 265 11.01 -5.50 -4.88
N PRO A 266 11.47 -5.38 -6.14
CA PRO A 266 11.02 -6.25 -7.24
C PRO A 266 11.13 -7.76 -6.99
N THR A 267 12.02 -8.19 -6.09
CA THR A 267 12.16 -9.60 -5.67
C THR A 267 11.03 -10.09 -4.76
N GLU A 268 10.27 -9.18 -4.15
CA GLU A 268 9.23 -9.47 -3.16
C GLU A 268 7.85 -8.95 -3.54
N ASN A 269 7.80 -7.99 -4.48
CA ASN A 269 6.59 -7.31 -4.89
C ASN A 269 5.66 -8.22 -5.70
N SER A 270 4.38 -8.19 -5.37
CA SER A 270 3.32 -8.94 -6.06
C SER A 270 2.45 -8.11 -6.98
N GLN A 271 2.59 -6.77 -6.99
CA GLN A 271 1.78 -5.85 -7.78
C GLN A 271 2.65 -4.93 -8.64
N PHE A 272 2.24 -4.65 -9.87
CA PHE A 272 3.03 -3.80 -10.77
C PHE A 272 2.83 -2.31 -10.57
N LEU A 273 1.72 -1.88 -9.96
CA LEU A 273 1.60 -0.49 -9.54
C LEU A 273 2.44 -0.29 -8.27
N SER A 274 3.39 0.64 -8.32
CA SER A 274 4.13 1.05 -7.13
C SER A 274 3.15 1.57 -6.08
N HIS A 275 3.21 0.98 -4.90
CA HIS A 275 2.39 1.34 -3.76
C HIS A 275 3.27 1.34 -2.52
N ILE A 276 3.10 2.36 -1.69
CA ILE A 276 3.89 2.50 -0.47
C ILE A 276 3.06 1.94 0.66
N HIS A 277 3.62 0.97 1.38
CA HIS A 277 3.07 0.43 2.60
C HIS A 277 3.43 1.37 3.75
N CYS A 278 2.45 1.63 4.61
CA CYS A 278 2.61 2.44 5.81
C CYS A 278 2.21 1.60 7.02
N PHE A 279 3.04 1.62 8.06
CA PHE A 279 2.79 0.96 9.34
C PHE A 279 3.05 1.93 10.48
N LEU A 280 2.37 1.71 11.61
CA LEU A 280 2.72 2.31 12.90
C LEU A 280 3.55 1.33 13.72
N LEU A 281 4.83 1.62 13.88
CA LEU A 281 5.78 0.80 14.62
C LEU A 281 6.32 1.56 15.82
N LEU A 282 6.89 0.84 16.79
CA LEU A 282 7.66 1.49 17.85
C LEU A 282 8.89 2.17 17.24
N ASP A 283 9.25 3.32 17.80
CA ASP A 283 10.38 4.12 17.31
C ASP A 283 11.68 3.29 17.22
N GLY A 284 12.31 3.31 16.05
CA GLY A 284 13.54 2.55 15.77
C GLY A 284 13.38 1.02 15.71
N VAL A 285 12.16 0.46 15.67
CA VAL A 285 11.93 -0.99 15.66
C VAL A 285 11.24 -1.41 14.35
N VAL A 286 12.02 -1.97 13.42
CA VAL A 286 11.50 -2.71 12.27
C VAL A 286 11.62 -4.21 12.56
N PRO A 287 10.53 -4.99 12.44
CA PRO A 287 10.60 -6.44 12.64
C PRO A 287 11.64 -7.10 11.73
N GLU A 288 12.38 -8.08 12.26
CA GLU A 288 13.44 -8.78 11.51
C GLU A 288 12.93 -9.41 10.22
N CYS A 289 11.70 -9.94 10.22
CA CYS A 289 11.04 -10.49 9.04
C CYS A 289 10.81 -9.47 7.91
N MET A 290 10.82 -8.17 8.23
CA MET A 290 10.72 -7.09 7.25
C MET A 290 12.08 -6.59 6.75
N SER A 291 13.16 -6.85 7.49
CA SER A 291 14.49 -6.26 7.23
C SER A 291 15.05 -6.57 5.84
N GLN A 292 14.63 -7.66 5.19
CA GLN A 292 15.05 -8.03 3.84
C GLN A 292 13.95 -7.89 2.79
N THR A 293 12.70 -7.72 3.24
CA THR A 293 11.51 -7.76 2.37
C THR A 293 10.86 -6.39 2.18
N TYR A 294 11.30 -5.38 2.93
CA TYR A 294 10.84 -4.01 2.87
C TYR A 294 11.99 -3.02 2.90
N TYR A 295 11.93 -2.03 2.01
CA TYR A 295 12.89 -0.94 1.91
C TYR A 295 12.23 0.39 2.26
N ASP A 296 12.85 1.13 3.15
CA ASP A 296 12.37 2.42 3.64
C ASP A 296 12.32 3.45 2.51
N CYS A 297 11.15 4.05 2.29
CA CYS A 297 10.94 5.02 1.23
C CYS A 297 11.61 6.37 1.47
N GLU A 298 11.82 6.78 2.72
CA GLU A 298 12.58 8.00 3.01
C GLU A 298 14.04 7.82 2.60
N VAL A 299 14.62 6.65 2.90
CA VAL A 299 15.98 6.27 2.44
C VAL A 299 16.06 6.22 0.91
N ILE A 300 15.07 5.60 0.25
CA ILE A 300 15.00 5.57 -1.22
C ILE A 300 14.94 6.99 -1.79
N TYR A 301 14.09 7.85 -1.23
CA TYR A 301 13.94 9.23 -1.67
C TYR A 301 15.26 10.01 -1.54
N GLU A 302 15.92 9.96 -0.37
CA GLU A 302 17.22 10.59 -0.17
C GLU A 302 18.28 10.12 -1.17
N ASN A 303 18.30 8.81 -1.46
CA ASN A 303 19.22 8.24 -2.44
C ASN A 303 18.90 8.71 -3.86
N LYS A 304 17.62 8.82 -4.25
CA LYS A 304 17.22 9.39 -5.55
C LYS A 304 17.70 10.83 -5.71
N ILE A 305 17.50 11.66 -4.69
CA ILE A 305 17.99 13.05 -4.70
C ILE A 305 19.51 13.10 -4.84
N SER A 306 20.22 12.23 -4.11
CA SER A 306 21.69 12.17 -4.16
C SER A 306 22.21 11.78 -5.55
N LEU A 307 21.56 10.82 -6.22
CA LEU A 307 21.94 10.39 -7.58
C LEU A 307 21.74 11.52 -8.61
N VAL A 308 20.66 12.30 -8.49
CA VAL A 308 20.42 13.44 -9.39
C VAL A 308 21.46 14.56 -9.20
N THR A 309 22.03 14.72 -8.00
CA THR A 309 23.07 15.73 -7.73
C THR A 309 24.48 15.33 -8.14
N GLN A 310 24.69 14.07 -8.56
CA GLN A 310 26.01 13.56 -8.99
C GLN A 310 26.21 13.62 -10.51
N ASP A 311 25.14 13.88 -11.28
CA ASP A 311 25.15 14.14 -12.73
C ASP A 311 25.22 15.66 -13.03
#